data_AF-A0AA92QAW1-F1
#
_entry.id   AF-A0AA92QAW1-F1
#
_cell.length_a   1.000
_cell.length_b   1.000
_cell.length_c   1.000
_cell.angle_alpha   90.00
_cell.angle_beta   90.00
_cell.angle_gamma   90.00
#
_symmetry.space_group_name_H-M   'P 1'
#
loop_
_entity.id
_entity.type
_entity.pdbx_description
1 polymer ?
#
loop_
_entity_poly.entity_id
_entity_poly.type
_entity_poly.pdbx_seq_one_letter_code
_entity_poly.pdbx_strand_id
1 'polypeptide(L)' 'MSTIHTSLCQAERVEVGPVQFQKYVYNHALRVFAFQDVTICIKDGCPVKLTIHLGEGCTALAAGEVVVLPSLEEVVA' A
#
# COMPACT_ATOMS: atom_id res chain seq x y z
N MET A 1 -11.25 17.11 5.46
CA MET A 1 -10.52 15.84 5.44
C MET A 1 -11.54 14.73 5.34
N SER A 2 -11.46 13.89 4.32
CA SER A 2 -12.33 12.71 4.21
C SER A 2 -11.68 11.58 5.00
N THR A 3 -12.41 10.96 5.91
CA THR A 3 -11.96 9.78 6.65
C THR A 3 -12.77 8.57 6.23
N ILE A 4 -12.11 7.42 6.12
CA ILE A 4 -12.77 6.14 5.88
C ILE A 4 -12.71 5.38 7.21
N HIS A 5 -13.87 5.04 7.75
CA HIS A 5 -13.99 4.15 8.89
C HIS A 5 -14.57 2.83 8.40
N THR A 6 -13.81 1.76 8.60
CA THR A 6 -14.23 0.39 8.27
C THR A 6 -13.78 -0.54 9.38
N SER A 7 -14.52 -1.62 9.59
CA SER A 7 -14.23 -2.64 10.61
C SER A 7 -14.54 -4.03 10.07
N LEU A 8 -13.77 -5.01 10.55
CA LEU A 8 -13.99 -6.42 10.31
C LEU A 8 -14.34 -7.07 11.65
N CYS A 9 -15.33 -7.96 11.68
CA CYS A 9 -15.78 -8.61 12.91
C CYS A 9 -14.68 -9.45 13.57
N GLN A 10 -13.80 -10.05 12.77
CA GLN A 10 -12.65 -10.81 13.26
C GLN A 10 -11.55 -10.86 12.20
N ALA A 11 -10.30 -10.69 12.63
CA ALA A 11 -9.10 -11.03 11.87
C ALA A 11 -8.34 -12.11 12.63
N GLU A 12 -7.99 -13.20 11.96
CA GLU A 12 -7.15 -14.26 12.55
C GLU A 12 -5.67 -13.90 12.46
N ARG A 13 -5.27 -13.28 11.34
CA ARG A 13 -3.92 -12.81 11.10
C ARG A 13 -3.95 -11.57 10.22
N VAL A 14 -3.06 -10.62 10.50
CA VAL A 14 -2.85 -9.42 9.68
C VAL A 14 -1.40 -9.38 9.26
N GLU A 15 -1.16 -9.27 7.96
CA GLU A 15 0.17 -9.18 7.37
C GLU A 15 0.29 -7.88 6.60
N VAL A 16 1.33 -7.11 6.88
CA VAL A 16 1.64 -5.88 6.15
C VAL A 16 2.83 -6.17 5.26
N GLY A 17 2.63 -6.09 3.94
CA GLY A 17 3.68 -6.27 2.96
C GLY A 17 4.70 -5.11 2.95
N PRO A 18 5.87 -5.28 2.32
CA PRO A 18 6.83 -4.20 2.15
C PRO A 18 6.26 -3.08 1.25
N VAL A 19 6.89 -1.91 1.29
CA VAL A 19 6.60 -0.85 0.31
C VAL A 19 7.00 -1.33 -1.08
N GLN A 20 6.06 -1.21 -2.01
CA GLN A 20 6.25 -1.54 -3.41
C GLN A 20 6.12 -0.28 -4.25
N PHE A 21 6.89 -0.21 -5.33
CA PHE A 21 6.89 0.92 -6.26
C PHE A 21 6.49 0.43 -7.65
N GLN A 22 5.57 1.14 -8.29
CA GLN A 22 5.13 0.84 -9.65
C GLN A 22 4.96 2.11 -10.46
N LYS A 23 5.10 1.96 -11.79
CA LYS A 23 4.80 3.03 -12.74
C LYS A 23 3.34 2.97 -13.17
N TYR A 24 2.68 4.12 -13.18
CA TYR A 24 1.32 4.24 -13.69
C TYR A 24 1.18 5.49 -14.53
N VAL A 25 0.39 5.41 -15.61
CA VAL A 25 0.00 6.59 -16.38
C VAL A 25 -1.17 7.24 -15.64
N TYR A 26 -0.93 8.43 -15.10
CA TYR A 26 -1.94 9.22 -14.41
C TYR A 26 -1.94 10.65 -14.95
N ASN A 27 -3.12 11.11 -15.37
CA ASN A 27 -3.30 12.42 -15.99
C ASN A 27 -2.31 12.68 -17.15
N HIS A 28 -2.24 11.72 -18.10
CA HIS A 28 -1.35 11.74 -19.27
C HIS A 28 0.16 11.80 -18.99
N ALA A 29 0.59 11.61 -17.74
CA ALA A 29 2.00 11.54 -17.36
C ALA A 29 2.33 10.20 -16.71
N LEU A 30 3.49 9.63 -17.05
CA LEU A 30 4.01 8.47 -16.34
C LEU A 30 4.53 8.92 -14.97
N ARG A 31 4.07 8.26 -13.90
CA ARG A 31 4.44 8.58 -12.51
C ARG A 31 4.79 7.31 -11.75
N VAL A 32 5.62 7.46 -10.73
CA VAL A 32 5.88 6.41 -9.74
C VAL A 32 4.90 6.57 -8.58
N PHE A 33 4.33 5.45 -8.14
CA PHE A 33 3.50 5.38 -6.95
C PHE A 33 4.09 4.36 -5.98
N ALA A 34 4.05 4.68 -4.69
CA ALA A 34 4.30 3.73 -3.62
C ALA A 34 2.98 3.16 -3.10
N PHE A 35 2.98 1.88 -2.74
CA PHE A 35 1.86 1.26 -2.05
C PHE A 35 2.32 0.14 -1.12
N GLN A 36 1.44 -0.22 -0.18
CA GLN A 36 1.57 -1.42 0.64
C GLN A 36 0.27 -2.19 0.63
N ASP A 37 0.39 -3.52 0.57
CA ASP A 37 -0.74 -4.41 0.76
C ASP A 37 -0.84 -4.83 2.22
N VAL A 38 -2.03 -4.64 2.80
CA VAL A 38 -2.42 -5.21 4.09
C VAL A 38 -3.32 -6.40 3.80
N THR A 39 -2.82 -7.60 4.06
CA THR A 39 -3.57 -8.84 3.91
C THR A 39 -4.16 -9.23 5.25
N ILE A 40 -5.48 -9.36 5.31
CA ILE A 40 -6.23 -9.71 6.50
C ILE A 40 -6.82 -11.10 6.28
N CYS A 41 -6.30 -12.09 7.00
CA CYS A 41 -6.84 -13.44 7.00
C CYS A 41 -8.02 -13.51 7.96
N ILE A 42 -9.18 -13.95 7.45
CA ILE A 42 -10.39 -14.16 8.23
C ILE A 42 -10.55 -15.66 8.45
N LYS A 43 -10.89 -16.06 9.67
CA LYS A 43 -11.11 -17.45 10.03
C LYS A 43 -12.15 -18.09 9.09
N ASP A 44 -11.79 -19.23 8.51
CA ASP A 44 -12.65 -20.01 7.59
C ASP A 44 -13.10 -19.25 6.32
N GLY A 45 -12.46 -18.11 5.99
CA GLY A 45 -12.83 -17.22 4.90
C GLY A 45 -11.70 -16.92 3.92
N CYS A 46 -12.05 -16.25 2.81
CA CYS A 46 -11.05 -15.74 1.88
C CYS A 46 -10.30 -14.55 2.50
N PRO A 47 -8.97 -14.46 2.33
CA PRO A 47 -8.22 -13.29 2.76
C PRO A 47 -8.70 -12.01 2.06
N VAL A 48 -8.76 -10.92 2.81
CA VAL A 48 -9.06 -9.59 2.28
C VAL A 48 -7.73 -8.85 2.07
N LYS A 49 -7.50 -8.35 0.86
CA LYS A 49 -6.33 -7.51 0.56
C LYS A 49 -6.74 -6.06 0.46
N LEU A 50 -6.18 -5.22 1.31
CA LEU A 50 -6.30 -3.76 1.27
C LEU A 50 -5.00 -3.17 0.73
N THR A 51 -5.04 -2.59 -0.47
CA THR A 51 -3.90 -1.85 -1.04
C THR A 51 -4.00 -0.38 -0.66
N ILE A 52 -2.96 0.14 0.00
CA ILE A 52 -2.89 1.54 0.45
C ILE A 52 -1.79 2.24 -0.34
N HIS A 53 -2.16 3.26 -1.11
CA HIS A 53 -1.19 4.13 -1.77
C HIS A 53 -0.60 5.12 -0.78
N LEU A 54 0.73 5.24 -0.78
CA LEU A 54 1.48 6.07 0.14
C LEU A 54 2.05 7.27 -0.62
N GLY A 55 1.90 8.45 -0.03
CA GLY A 55 2.57 9.66 -0.50
C GLY A 55 4.05 9.66 -0.14
N GLU A 56 4.84 10.41 -0.89
CA GLU A 56 6.22 10.71 -0.51
C GLU A 56 6.27 11.41 0.86
N GLY A 57 7.25 11.04 1.69
CA GLY A 57 7.36 11.52 3.07
C GLY A 57 6.42 10.84 4.06
N CYS A 58 5.53 9.96 3.61
CA CYS A 58 4.66 9.17 4.50
C CYS A 58 5.47 8.08 5.22
N THR A 59 5.03 7.70 6.41
CA THR A 59 5.61 6.58 7.16
C THR A 59 5.05 5.25 6.64
N ALA A 60 5.93 4.35 6.24
CA ALA A 60 5.58 2.99 5.84
C ALA A 60 4.97 2.21 7.02
N LEU A 61 3.89 1.49 6.75
CA LEU A 61 3.07 0.78 7.73
C LEU A 61 3.81 -0.35 8.44
N ALA A 62 4.71 -1.04 7.75
CA ALA A 62 5.41 -2.22 8.26
C ALA A 62 6.72 -1.88 8.97
N ALA A 63 7.53 -0.99 8.37
CA ALA A 63 8.90 -0.72 8.81
C ALA A 63 9.05 0.58 9.61
N GLY A 64 8.04 1.47 9.59
CA GLY A 64 8.15 2.80 10.19
C GLY A 64 9.11 3.75 9.46
N GLU A 65 9.70 3.31 8.36
CA GLU A 65 10.60 4.10 7.52
C GLU A 65 9.82 5.16 6.72
N VAL A 66 10.51 6.24 6.34
CA VAL A 66 9.93 7.26 5.47
C VAL A 66 9.94 6.77 4.03
N VAL A 67 8.79 6.84 3.37
CA VAL A 67 8.66 6.54 1.94
C VAL A 67 9.35 7.62 1.14
N VAL A 68 10.39 7.22 0.41
CA VAL A 68 11.06 8.04 -0.61
C VAL A 68 10.69 7.45 -1.97
N LEU A 69 10.14 8.29 -2.86
CA LEU A 69 9.79 7.83 -4.19
C LEU A 69 11.05 7.74 -5.05
N PRO A 70 11.36 6.58 -5.66
CA PRO A 70 12.45 6.47 -6.60
C PRO A 70 12.13 7.21 -7.90
N SER A 71 13.15 7.48 -8.70
CA SER A 71 13.00 8.07 -10.02
C SER A 71 12.27 7.12 -10.97
N LEU A 72 11.79 7.65 -12.10
CA LEU A 72 11.13 6.84 -13.13
C LEU A 72 12.07 5.78 -13.72
N GLU A 73 13.38 6.03 -13.76
CA GLU A 73 14.39 5.11 -14.29
C GLU A 73 14.71 3.97 -13.32
N GLU A 74 14.60 4.21 -12.02
CA GLU A 74 14.93 3.26 -10.95
C GLU A 74 13.87 2.16 -10.76
N VAL A 75 12.63 2.44 -11.13
CA VAL A 75 11.56 1.44 -11.09
C VAL A 75 11.63 0.56 -12.34
N VAL A 76 11.79 -0.74 -12.19
CA VAL A 76 11.72 -1.68 -13.32
C VAL A 76 10.26 -1.86 -13.75
N ALA A 77 10.02 -1.97 -15.06
CA ALA A 77 8.68 -2.13 -15.64
C ALA A 77 8.06 -3.50 -15.30
#